data_AF-A0A7X5L8S9-F1
#
_entry.id   AF-A0A7X5L8S9-F1
#
_cell.length_a   1.000
_cell.length_b   1.000
_cell.length_c   1.000
_cell.angle_alpha   90.00
_cell.angle_beta   90.00
_cell.angle_gamma   90.00
#
_symmetry.space_group_name_H-M   'P 1'
#
loop_
_entity.id
_entity.type
_entity.pdbx_description
1 polymer ?
#
loop_
_entity_poly.entity_id
_entity_poly.type
_entity_poly.pdbx_seq_one_letter_code
_entity_poly.pdbx_strand_id
1 'polypeptide(L)'
;MRIVISRFLPKKRYFFPKTQTILHYRISSSAVSAYEADQISPSLETLVKLANLFHVSTDYLLGVDYPRDKAVLDTSGLNKQQLTVLQNLIDIMK
;
A
#
# COMPACT_ATOMS: atom_id res chain seq x y z
N MET A 1 -6.50 15.38 0.17
CA MET A 1 -5.52 14.33 -0.19
C MET A 1 -6.18 13.00 0.07
N ARG A 2 -6.56 12.29 -0.99
CA ARG A 2 -7.39 11.10 -0.91
C ARG A 2 -6.52 9.92 -0.54
N ILE A 3 -6.93 9.15 0.46
CA ILE A 3 -6.33 7.84 0.70
C ILE A 3 -7.33 6.73 0.41
N VAL A 4 -6.85 5.51 0.15
CA VAL A 4 -7.68 4.40 -0.34
C VAL A 4 -7.76 3.28 0.68
N ILE A 5 -8.60 3.45 1.72
CA ILE A 5 -8.73 2.50 2.85
C ILE A 5 -9.79 1.42 2.57
N SER A 6 -10.87 1.74 1.84
CA SER A 6 -11.98 0.84 1.51
C SER A 6 -11.55 -0.42 0.75
N ARG A 7 -10.41 -0.37 0.05
CA ARG A 7 -9.81 -1.56 -0.60
C ARG A 7 -9.38 -2.64 0.40
N PHE A 8 -9.21 -2.28 1.66
CA PHE A 8 -8.85 -3.20 2.75
C PHE A 8 -10.03 -3.56 3.66
N LEU A 9 -11.20 -2.95 3.44
CA LEU A 9 -12.40 -3.23 4.22
C LEU A 9 -13.27 -4.26 3.46
N PRO A 10 -13.70 -5.34 4.12
CA PRO A 10 -14.51 -6.36 3.45
C PRO A 10 -15.86 -5.78 3.03
N LYS A 11 -16.25 -6.00 1.77
CA LYS A 11 -17.54 -5.55 1.21
C LYS A 11 -18.76 -6.32 1.74
N LYS A 12 -18.58 -7.42 2.48
CA LYS A 12 -19.64 -8.19 3.16
C LYS A 12 -19.14 -8.84 4.44
N ARG A 13 -20.07 -9.03 5.38
CA ARG A 13 -19.90 -9.46 6.77
C ARG A 13 -19.59 -10.95 6.91
N TYR A 14 -18.37 -11.38 6.59
CA TYR A 14 -17.91 -12.73 6.95
C TYR A 14 -16.44 -12.73 7.38
N PHE A 15 -16.24 -13.09 8.65
CA PHE A 15 -15.00 -13.48 9.34
C PHE A 15 -13.82 -12.47 9.33
N PHE A 16 -13.52 -11.92 10.51
CA PHE A 16 -12.45 -10.93 10.70
C PHE A 16 -11.17 -11.59 11.24
N PRO A 17 -10.01 -11.39 10.59
CA PRO A 17 -8.72 -11.59 11.22
C PRO A 17 -8.59 -10.67 12.46
N LYS A 18 -7.94 -11.14 13.52
CA LYS A 18 -7.83 -10.44 14.82
C LYS A 18 -7.37 -8.97 14.72
N THR A 19 -6.57 -8.62 13.70
CA THR A 19 -6.11 -7.26 13.40
C THR A 19 -7.20 -6.35 12.84
N GLN A 20 -8.15 -6.89 12.07
CA GLN A 20 -9.21 -6.10 11.45
C GLN A 20 -10.36 -5.77 12.40
N THR A 21 -10.63 -6.61 13.40
CA THR A 21 -11.61 -6.29 14.45
C THR A 21 -11.19 -5.08 15.29
N ILE A 22 -9.88 -4.85 15.43
CA ILE A 22 -9.32 -3.69 16.14
C ILE A 22 -9.53 -2.38 15.34
N LEU A 23 -9.62 -2.45 14.01
CA LEU A 23 -9.87 -1.29 13.12
C LEU A 23 -11.16 -0.57 13.48
N HIS A 24 -12.25 -1.34 13.66
CA HIS A 24 -13.57 -0.79 13.94
C HIS A 24 -13.65 -0.09 15.31
N TYR A 25 -12.72 -0.43 16.22
CA TYR A 25 -12.63 0.16 17.55
C TYR A 25 -11.73 1.41 17.59
N ARG A 26 -10.74 1.53 16.70
CA ARG A 26 -9.77 2.64 16.73
C ARG A 26 -9.99 3.75 15.71
N ILE A 27 -10.70 3.50 14.62
CA ILE A 27 -11.03 4.52 13.61
C ILE A 27 -12.49 4.36 13.23
N SER A 28 -13.29 5.41 13.37
CA SER A 28 -14.71 5.37 13.03
C SER A 28 -14.89 5.21 11.52
N SER A 29 -15.94 4.49 11.11
CA SER A 29 -16.32 4.38 9.69
C SER A 29 -16.52 5.75 9.04
N SER A 30 -16.96 6.76 9.80
CA SER A 30 -17.09 8.14 9.34
C SER A 30 -15.75 8.80 9.01
N ALA A 31 -14.71 8.56 9.83
CA ALA A 31 -13.37 9.10 9.57
C ALA A 31 -12.77 8.49 8.31
N VAL A 32 -12.96 7.17 8.11
CA VAL A 32 -12.55 6.49 6.87
C VAL A 32 -13.23 7.13 5.66
N SER A 33 -14.57 7.28 5.68
CA SER A 33 -15.29 7.91 4.58
C SER A 33 -14.83 9.35 4.31
N ALA A 34 -14.54 10.13 5.35
CA ALA A 34 -14.03 11.49 5.20
C ALA A 34 -12.64 11.53 4.55
N TYR A 35 -11.76 10.59 4.90
CA TYR A 35 -10.42 10.44 4.29
C TYR A 35 -10.49 10.01 2.83
N GLU A 36 -11.43 9.15 2.47
CA GLU A 36 -11.61 8.68 1.09
C GLU A 36 -12.38 9.68 0.21
N ALA A 37 -13.13 10.61 0.82
CA ALA A 37 -13.89 11.64 0.12
C ALA A 37 -13.13 12.98 0.02
N ASP A 38 -11.85 13.01 0.37
CA ASP A 38 -11.02 14.24 0.43
C ASP A 38 -11.54 15.32 1.40
N GLN A 39 -12.54 15.01 2.24
CA GLN A 39 -13.16 15.97 3.15
C GLN A 39 -12.24 16.30 4.33
N ILE A 40 -11.47 15.32 4.79
CA ILE A 40 -10.49 15.44 5.87
C ILE A 40 -9.23 14.72 5.43
N SER A 41 -8.06 15.27 5.71
CA SER A 41 -6.78 14.58 5.46
C SER A 41 -6.26 13.96 6.77
N PRO A 42 -5.76 12.72 6.75
CA PRO A 42 -5.15 12.12 7.94
C PRO A 42 -3.86 12.87 8.30
N SER A 43 -3.55 12.94 9.60
CA SER A 43 -2.21 13.39 10.03
C SER A 43 -1.14 12.40 9.56
N LEU A 44 0.12 12.86 9.47
CA LEU A 44 1.25 11.98 9.12
C LEU A 44 1.34 10.76 10.06
N GLU A 45 1.15 10.97 11.35
CA GLU A 45 1.12 9.90 12.35
C GLU A 45 -0.03 8.90 12.08
N THR A 46 -1.21 9.39 11.72
CA THR A 46 -2.36 8.55 11.37
C THR A 46 -2.07 7.76 10.09
N LEU A 47 -1.47 8.39 9.09
CA LEU A 47 -1.08 7.74 7.83
C LEU A 47 -0.07 6.62 8.06
N VAL A 48 0.96 6.84 8.88
CA VAL A 48 1.96 5.81 9.24
C VAL A 48 1.31 4.67 10.03
N LYS A 49 0.42 4.98 10.99
CA LYS A 49 -0.34 3.96 11.72
C LYS A 49 -1.19 3.11 10.80
N LEU A 50 -1.86 3.72 9.82
CA LEU A 50 -2.65 3.03 8.81
C LEU A 50 -1.77 2.13 7.93
N ALA A 51 -0.62 2.62 7.48
CA ALA A 51 0.33 1.88 6.65
C ALA A 51 0.82 0.61 7.37
N ASN A 52 1.25 0.76 8.62
CA ASN A 52 1.67 -0.36 9.46
C ASN A 52 0.54 -1.34 9.75
N LEU A 53 -0.68 -0.84 9.97
CA LEU A 53 -1.85 -1.66 10.30
C LEU A 53 -2.32 -2.53 9.13
N PHE A 54 -2.24 -2.01 7.90
CA PHE A 54 -2.61 -2.74 6.68
C PHE A 54 -1.42 -3.45 6.03
N HIS A 55 -0.22 -3.35 6.62
CA HIS A 55 1.02 -3.88 6.07
C HIS A 55 1.27 -3.42 4.62
N VAL A 56 1.07 -2.12 4.35
CA VAL A 56 1.31 -1.49 3.04
C VAL A 56 2.17 -0.24 3.19
N SER A 57 2.75 0.25 2.11
CA SER A 57 3.44 1.54 2.12
C SER A 57 2.44 2.70 2.25
N THR A 58 2.92 3.84 2.76
CA THR A 58 2.15 5.10 2.73
C THR A 58 1.81 5.52 1.30
N ASP A 59 2.73 5.28 0.35
CA ASP A 59 2.52 5.57 -1.07
C ASP A 59 1.32 4.81 -1.64
N TYR A 60 1.14 3.56 -1.22
CA TYR A 60 -0.02 2.77 -1.58
C TYR A 60 -1.31 3.37 -1.02
N LEU A 61 -1.31 3.80 0.24
CA LEU A 61 -2.47 4.45 0.85
C LEU A 61 -2.82 5.76 0.17
N LEU A 62 -1.81 6.55 -0.22
CA LEU A 62 -1.95 7.83 -0.92
C LEU A 62 -2.39 7.68 -2.38
N GLY A 63 -2.47 6.45 -2.89
CA GLY A 63 -2.78 6.22 -4.30
C GLY A 63 -1.72 6.80 -5.23
N VAL A 64 -0.48 6.93 -4.75
CA VAL A 64 0.67 7.20 -5.63
C VAL A 64 0.86 5.92 -6.43
N ASP A 65 0.37 5.92 -7.67
CA ASP A 65 0.45 4.79 -8.59
C ASP A 65 1.93 4.42 -8.80
N TYR A 66 2.42 3.47 -7.99
CA TYR A 66 3.47 2.59 -8.44
C TYR A 66 2.81 1.59 -9.37
N PRO A 67 3.15 1.55 -10.67
CA PRO A 67 2.67 0.51 -11.55
C PRO A 67 3.06 -0.84 -10.93
N ARG A 68 2.07 -1.55 -10.37
CA ARG A 68 2.24 -2.88 -9.75
C ARG A 68 2.74 -3.92 -10.76
N ASP A 69 2.60 -3.62 -12.03
CA ASP A 69 3.10 -4.44 -13.14
C ASP A 69 4.61 -4.28 -13.34
N LYS A 70 5.25 -3.29 -12.70
CA LYS A 70 6.71 -3.18 -12.65
C LYS A 70 7.22 -3.99 -11.48
N ALA A 71 7.71 -5.20 -11.76
CA ALA A 71 8.55 -5.93 -10.84
C ALA A 71 9.75 -5.05 -10.44
N VAL A 72 9.90 -4.76 -9.16
CA VAL A 72 11.07 -4.06 -8.61
C VAL A 72 12.10 -5.13 -8.23
N LEU A 73 13.26 -5.08 -8.86
CA LEU A 73 14.40 -5.92 -8.52
C LEU A 73 15.37 -5.11 -7.67
N ASP A 74 15.69 -5.58 -6.47
CA ASP A 74 16.80 -5.04 -5.69
C ASP A 74 18.11 -5.51 -6.33
N THR A 75 18.93 -4.56 -6.78
CA THR A 75 20.22 -4.83 -7.41
C THR A 75 21.39 -4.39 -6.54
N SER A 76 21.15 -4.11 -5.25
CA SER A 76 22.19 -3.74 -4.31
C SER A 76 23.24 -4.86 -4.18
N GLY A 77 24.52 -4.49 -4.12
CA GLY A 77 25.63 -5.45 -4.05
C GLY A 77 26.05 -6.11 -5.37
N LEU A 78 25.37 -5.82 -6.49
CA LEU A 78 25.77 -6.31 -7.80
C LEU A 78 26.86 -5.45 -8.45
N ASN A 79 27.80 -6.11 -9.11
CA ASN A 79 28.80 -5.46 -9.95
C ASN A 79 28.28 -5.22 -11.38
N LYS A 80 29.05 -4.46 -12.17
CA LYS A 80 28.66 -4.07 -13.55
C LYS A 80 28.37 -5.29 -14.45
N GLN A 81 29.15 -6.36 -14.34
CA GLN A 81 28.97 -7.54 -15.18
C GLN A 81 27.66 -8.28 -14.83
N GLN A 82 27.35 -8.39 -13.54
CA GLN A 82 26.11 -9.00 -13.06
C GLN A 82 24.87 -8.21 -13.51
N LEU A 83 24.96 -6.87 -13.48
CA LEU A 83 23.91 -6.00 -13.99
C LEU A 83 23.69 -6.18 -15.50
N THR A 84 24.76 -6.30 -16.28
CA THR A 84 24.66 -6.58 -17.73
C THR A 84 23.94 -7.89 -18.02
N VAL A 85 24.21 -8.95 -17.25
CA VAL A 85 23.53 -10.24 -17.42
C VAL A 85 22.03 -10.13 -17.13
N LEU A 86 21.65 -9.44 -16.05
CA LEU A 86 20.25 -9.19 -15.72
C LEU A 86 19.53 -8.39 -16.81
N GLN A 87 20.19 -7.35 -17.34
CA GLN A 87 19.64 -6.55 -18.43
C GLN A 87 19.39 -7.39 -19.68
N ASN A 88 20.37 -8.21 -20.08
CA ASN A 88 20.21 -9.10 -21.22
C ASN A 88 19.07 -10.10 -21.03
N LEU A 89 18.88 -10.63 -19.82
CA LEU A 89 17.81 -11.57 -19.51
C LEU A 89 16.43 -10.91 -19.64
N ILE A 90 16.28 -9.69 -19.14
CA ILE A 90 15.06 -8.89 -19.29
C ILE A 90 14.77 -8.65 -20.78
N ASP A 91 15.78 -8.35 -21.57
CA ASP A 91 15.62 -8.07 -22.99
C ASP A 91 15.29 -9.33 -23.81
N ILE A 92 15.70 -10.53 -23.37
CA ILE A 92 15.30 -11.81 -23.99
C ILE A 92 13.82 -12.13 -23.73
N MET A 93 13.27 -11.71 -22.59
CA MET A 93 11.90 -12.05 -22.18
C MET A 93 10.84 -11.04 -22.66
N LYS A 94 11.25 -9.96 -23.31
CA LYS A 94 10.38 -8.96 -23.96
C LYS A 94 10.17 -9.29 -25.42
#